data_AF-X1CU08-F1
#
_entry.id   AF-X1CU08-F1
#
_cell.length_a   1.000
_cell.length_b   1.000
_cell.length_c   1.000
_cell.angle_alpha   90.00
_cell.angle_beta   90.00
_cell.angle_gamma   90.00
#
_symmetry.space_group_name_H-M   'P 1'
#
loop_
_entity.id
_entity.type
_entity.pdbx_description
1 polymer ?
#
loop_
_entity_poly.entity_id
_entity_poly.type
_entity_poly.pdbx_seq_one_letter_code
_entity_poly.pdbx_strand_id
1 'polypeptide(L)'
;MIETDKNSRAFTNEIDITEDIRMIPRLYTEIQQDIMDILKQEYGVEKIILWSKPHDTNLGDISFPLFSIAKEIGKSPQEISTMIIKKMAEAKLIQRLDVKGGFLNIFLNREIFTTNLMKFILNEPLYGYSTTRESERIIVEHTSSNPNAPLHIGNFRNSVIGDVLARLFKMLGAKVNVRYYVNDLGKQVAPLIIGYHLLKSNGFHADCKIDVVLDKK
;
A
#
# COMPACT_ATOMS: atom_id res chain seq x y z
N MET A 1 -5.25 25.85 8.63
CA MET A 1 -5.27 27.16 7.96
C MET A 1 -3.90 27.28 7.32
N ILE A 2 -3.77 26.89 6.06
CA ILE A 2 -2.52 27.03 5.30
C ILE A 2 -2.93 27.76 4.03
N GLU A 3 -2.34 28.92 3.86
CA GLU A 3 -2.60 29.91 2.84
C GLU A 3 -2.33 29.37 1.44
N THR A 4 -3.20 29.80 0.53
CA THR A 4 -3.06 29.75 -0.91
C THR A 4 -1.85 30.59 -1.33
N ASP A 5 -0.87 29.99 -2.01
CA ASP A 5 0.04 30.73 -2.85
C ASP A 5 -0.22 30.42 -4.33
N LYS A 6 -0.68 31.44 -5.05
CA LYS A 6 -0.89 31.47 -6.49
C LYS A 6 0.42 31.97 -7.10
N ASN A 7 1.23 31.08 -7.67
CA ASN A 7 2.13 31.44 -8.76
C ASN A 7 2.48 30.20 -9.58
N SER A 8 2.58 30.39 -10.89
CA SER A 8 2.68 29.38 -11.93
C SER A 8 3.66 28.24 -11.62
N ARG A 9 3.13 27.05 -11.31
CA ARG A 9 3.91 25.81 -11.34
C ARG A 9 4.29 25.54 -12.79
N ALA A 10 5.58 25.57 -13.10
CA ALA A 10 6.09 25.13 -14.38
C ALA A 10 5.65 23.68 -14.58
N PHE A 11 4.73 23.45 -15.53
CA PHE A 11 4.21 22.12 -15.84
C PHE A 11 5.39 21.15 -15.99
N THR A 12 5.50 20.20 -15.07
CA THR A 12 6.37 19.01 -15.10
C THR A 12 7.91 19.18 -15.18
N ASN A 13 8.46 20.39 -15.26
CA ASN A 13 9.93 20.57 -15.22
C ASN A 13 10.52 20.43 -13.80
N GLU A 14 9.68 20.58 -12.78
CA GLU A 14 10.01 20.43 -11.37
C GLU A 14 8.98 19.53 -10.67
N ILE A 15 8.74 18.31 -11.19
CA ILE A 15 8.21 17.28 -10.30
C ILE A 15 9.34 16.98 -9.32
N ASP A 16 9.31 17.67 -8.19
CA ASP A 16 10.20 17.42 -7.08
C ASP A 16 9.81 16.10 -6.43
N ILE A 17 10.38 15.04 -6.97
CA ILE A 17 10.14 13.66 -6.54
C ILE A 17 10.86 13.36 -5.21
N THR A 18 11.50 14.35 -4.58
CA THR A 18 12.44 14.14 -3.48
C THR A 18 11.83 14.15 -2.08
N GLU A 19 10.53 14.41 -1.93
CA GLU A 19 9.93 14.64 -0.60
C GLU A 19 8.86 13.62 -0.12
N ASP A 20 8.48 12.58 -0.89
CA ASP A 20 7.41 11.67 -0.45
C ASP A 20 7.52 10.22 -0.95
N ILE A 21 7.31 9.32 0.00
CA ILE A 21 7.51 7.88 -0.07
C ILE A 21 6.47 7.15 -0.96
N ARG A 22 5.41 7.83 -1.41
CA ARG A 22 4.35 7.27 -2.28
C ARG A 22 4.53 7.63 -3.76
N MET A 23 5.72 7.39 -4.29
CA MET A 23 6.19 7.97 -5.56
C MET A 23 5.31 7.70 -6.79
N ILE A 24 4.84 6.46 -7.01
CA ILE A 24 4.06 6.11 -8.21
C ILE A 24 2.60 6.61 -8.14
N PRO A 25 1.82 6.32 -7.08
CA PRO A 25 0.45 6.83 -6.98
C PRO A 25 0.40 8.36 -6.93
N ARG A 26 1.38 9.00 -6.29
CA ARG A 26 1.49 10.45 -6.25
C ARG A 26 1.80 11.03 -7.62
N LEU A 27 2.75 10.48 -8.37
CA LEU A 27 3.02 10.90 -9.74
C LEU A 27 1.76 10.85 -10.61
N TYR A 28 0.98 9.78 -10.51
CA TYR A 28 -0.28 9.66 -11.26
C TYR A 28 -1.34 10.68 -10.81
N THR A 29 -1.37 11.00 -9.52
CA THR A 29 -2.26 12.03 -8.96
C THR A 29 -1.82 13.44 -9.36
N GLU A 30 -0.51 13.70 -9.46
CA GLU A 30 0.02 14.98 -9.94
C GLU A 30 -0.27 15.18 -11.43
N ILE A 31 -0.03 14.15 -12.26
CA ILE A 31 -0.41 14.19 -13.68
C ILE A 31 -1.92 14.40 -13.84
N GLN A 32 -2.74 13.73 -13.01
CA GLN A 32 -4.19 13.93 -12.99
C GLN A 32 -4.55 15.39 -12.68
N GLN A 33 -3.91 15.98 -11.67
CA GLN A 33 -4.13 17.37 -11.29
C GLN A 33 -3.72 18.34 -12.39
N ASP A 34 -2.56 18.14 -13.02
CA ASP A 34 -2.09 18.94 -14.15
C ASP A 34 -3.10 18.94 -15.31
N ILE A 35 -3.64 17.75 -15.64
CA ILE A 35 -4.68 17.61 -16.68
C ILE A 35 -5.96 18.35 -16.27
N MET A 36 -6.39 18.22 -15.02
CA MET A 36 -7.58 18.92 -14.52
C MET A 36 -7.41 20.43 -14.55
N ASP A 37 -6.23 20.94 -14.21
CA ASP A 37 -5.91 22.37 -14.24
C ASP A 37 -5.90 22.90 -15.69
N ILE A 38 -5.34 22.14 -16.63
CA ILE A 38 -5.40 22.47 -18.06
C ILE A 38 -6.85 22.54 -18.55
N LEU A 39 -7.70 21.57 -18.20
CA LEU A 39 -9.11 21.54 -18.61
C LEU A 39 -9.90 22.70 -18.01
N LYS A 40 -9.62 23.06 -16.75
CA LYS A 40 -10.22 24.22 -16.10
C LYS A 40 -9.82 25.52 -16.79
N GLN A 41 -8.54 25.69 -17.13
CA GLN A 41 -8.03 26.91 -17.78
C GLN A 41 -8.58 27.09 -19.20
N GLU A 42 -8.65 26.02 -19.98
CA GLU A 42 -9.01 26.10 -21.40
C GLU A 42 -10.53 26.04 -21.64
N TYR A 43 -11.27 25.36 -20.77
CA TYR A 43 -12.69 25.06 -20.98
C TYR A 43 -13.61 25.40 -19.80
N GLY A 44 -13.06 25.84 -18.66
CA GLY A 44 -13.86 26.11 -17.46
C GLY A 44 -14.50 24.87 -16.85
N VAL A 45 -14.04 23.66 -17.20
CA VAL A 45 -14.58 22.40 -16.71
C VAL A 45 -13.85 21.96 -15.44
N GLU A 46 -14.58 21.81 -14.34
CA GLU A 46 -14.08 21.37 -13.04
C GLU A 46 -14.58 19.96 -12.70
N LYS A 47 -14.21 19.00 -13.53
CA LYS A 47 -14.65 17.62 -13.37
C LYS A 47 -13.48 16.71 -13.06
N ILE A 48 -13.66 15.89 -12.03
CA ILE A 48 -12.66 14.90 -11.62
C ILE A 48 -12.61 13.80 -12.68
N ILE A 49 -11.42 13.55 -13.21
CA ILE A 49 -11.16 12.44 -14.13
C ILE A 49 -10.33 11.42 -13.39
N LEU A 50 -10.85 10.22 -13.20
CA LEU A 50 -10.11 9.15 -12.54
C LEU A 50 -9.13 8.51 -13.51
N TRP A 51 -7.89 8.35 -13.07
CA TRP A 51 -6.90 7.57 -13.80
C TRP A 51 -7.11 6.07 -13.58
N SER A 52 -6.69 5.28 -14.55
CA SER A 52 -6.57 3.82 -14.41
C SER A 52 -5.26 3.32 -15.00
N LYS A 53 -4.81 2.17 -14.52
CA LYS A 53 -3.73 1.43 -15.17
C LYS A 53 -4.32 0.64 -16.35
N PRO A 54 -3.84 0.82 -17.58
CA PRO A 54 -4.31 0.04 -18.71
C PRO A 54 -4.10 -1.47 -18.51
N HIS A 55 -5.00 -2.28 -19.07
CA HIS A 55 -4.87 -3.74 -19.05
C HIS A 55 -3.73 -4.27 -19.91
N ASP A 56 -3.33 -3.52 -20.95
CA ASP A 56 -2.22 -3.82 -21.85
C ASP A 56 -1.18 -2.70 -21.74
N THR A 57 0.08 -3.07 -21.54
CA THR A 57 1.21 -2.13 -21.42
C THR A 57 1.49 -1.37 -22.72
N ASN A 58 1.00 -1.86 -23.85
CA ASN A 58 1.04 -1.12 -25.12
C ASN A 58 0.08 0.07 -25.16
N LEU A 59 -0.82 0.19 -24.18
CA LEU A 59 -1.77 1.30 -24.02
C LEU A 59 -1.29 2.35 -23.01
N GLY A 60 -0.03 2.31 -22.58
CA GLY A 60 0.57 3.32 -21.69
C GLY A 60 0.70 2.87 -20.24
N ASP A 61 1.28 3.75 -19.44
CA ASP A 61 1.49 3.54 -18.00
C ASP A 61 0.27 4.02 -17.19
N ILE A 62 -0.41 5.05 -17.68
CA ILE A 62 -1.59 5.67 -17.07
C ILE A 62 -2.59 6.07 -18.17
N SER A 63 -3.89 5.95 -17.89
CA SER A 63 -4.94 6.27 -18.84
C SER A 63 -6.08 7.06 -18.19
N PHE A 64 -6.64 8.00 -18.95
CA PHE A 64 -7.72 8.89 -18.54
C PHE A 64 -8.90 8.78 -19.51
N PRO A 65 -10.11 8.42 -19.05
CA PRO A 65 -11.30 8.39 -19.90
C PRO A 65 -11.78 9.82 -20.19
N LEU A 66 -11.76 10.22 -21.46
CA LEU A 66 -12.17 11.57 -21.86
C LEU A 66 -13.64 11.70 -22.27
N PHE A 67 -14.39 10.61 -22.41
CA PHE A 67 -15.78 10.65 -22.93
C PHE A 67 -16.70 11.62 -22.18
N SER A 68 -16.65 11.59 -20.85
CA SER A 68 -17.53 12.40 -20.01
C SER A 68 -17.17 13.89 -20.07
N ILE A 69 -15.91 14.19 -20.38
CA ILE A 69 -15.33 15.54 -20.52
C ILE A 69 -15.58 16.06 -21.93
N ALA A 70 -15.38 15.22 -22.93
CA ALA A 70 -15.68 15.47 -24.34
C ALA A 70 -17.13 15.89 -24.55
N LYS A 71 -18.07 15.18 -23.93
CA LYS A 71 -19.50 15.52 -23.99
C LYS A 71 -19.82 16.88 -23.38
N GLU A 72 -19.14 17.24 -22.29
CA GLU A 72 -19.37 18.48 -21.55
C GLU A 72 -18.77 19.70 -22.26
N ILE A 73 -17.57 19.53 -22.82
CA ILE A 73 -16.88 20.56 -23.61
C ILE A 73 -17.51 20.72 -25.01
N GLY A 74 -18.20 19.69 -25.51
CA GLY A 74 -18.73 19.67 -26.88
C GLY A 74 -17.65 19.48 -27.95
N LYS A 75 -16.51 18.87 -27.58
CA LYS A 75 -15.39 18.56 -28.49
C LYS A 75 -15.11 17.06 -28.51
N SER A 76 -14.47 16.58 -29.57
CA SER A 76 -14.04 15.18 -29.63
C SER A 76 -12.91 14.88 -28.63
N PRO A 77 -12.79 13.64 -28.13
CA PRO A 77 -11.64 13.23 -27.30
C PRO A 77 -10.29 13.50 -27.98
N GLN A 78 -10.24 13.41 -29.31
CA GLN A 78 -9.04 13.68 -30.10
C GLN A 78 -8.61 15.15 -29.96
N GLU A 79 -9.53 16.10 -30.14
CA GLU A 79 -9.23 17.53 -30.03
C GLU A 79 -8.79 17.93 -28.62
N ILE A 80 -9.45 17.40 -27.59
CA ILE A 80 -9.08 17.63 -26.20
C ILE A 80 -7.67 17.12 -25.93
N SER A 81 -7.37 15.92 -26.41
CA SER A 81 -6.05 15.32 -26.22
C SER A 81 -4.96 16.08 -26.96
N THR A 82 -5.17 16.50 -28.21
CA THR A 82 -4.19 17.32 -28.94
C THR A 82 -3.87 18.61 -28.21
N MET A 83 -4.87 19.23 -27.59
CA MET A 83 -4.66 20.40 -26.75
C MET A 83 -3.81 20.05 -25.51
N ILE A 84 -4.17 18.99 -24.77
CA ILE A 84 -3.42 18.54 -23.58
C ILE A 84 -1.96 18.23 -23.96
N ILE A 85 -1.74 17.54 -25.07
CA ILE A 85 -0.42 17.23 -25.63
C ILE A 85 0.39 18.49 -25.84
N LYS A 86 -0.20 19.53 -26.43
CA LYS A 86 0.48 20.80 -26.67
C LYS A 86 0.88 21.49 -25.37
N LYS A 87 0.03 21.43 -24.34
CA LYS A 87 0.30 22.03 -23.02
C LYS A 87 1.33 21.26 -22.21
N MET A 88 1.41 19.96 -22.41
CA MET A 88 2.36 19.07 -21.74
C MET A 88 3.62 18.78 -22.59
N ALA A 89 3.84 19.51 -23.69
CA ALA A 89 4.93 19.23 -24.62
C ALA A 89 6.32 19.40 -23.99
N GLU A 90 6.45 20.26 -22.97
CA GLU A 90 7.70 20.49 -22.25
C GLU A 90 7.94 19.44 -21.14
N ALA A 91 7.00 18.52 -20.94
CA ALA A 91 7.08 17.50 -19.92
C ALA A 91 8.11 16.42 -20.25
N LYS A 92 9.34 16.59 -19.74
CA LYS A 92 10.43 15.61 -19.94
C LYS A 92 10.07 14.21 -19.44
N LEU A 93 9.26 14.12 -18.38
CA LEU A 93 8.84 12.85 -17.80
C LEU A 93 7.83 12.08 -18.69
N ILE A 94 7.20 12.76 -19.66
CA ILE A 94 6.25 12.15 -20.59
C ILE A 94 6.97 11.90 -21.91
N GLN A 95 7.08 10.63 -22.28
CA GLN A 95 7.65 10.25 -23.57
C GLN A 95 6.67 10.51 -24.71
N ARG A 96 5.40 10.11 -24.53
CA ARG A 96 4.32 10.40 -25.47
C ARG A 96 2.95 10.28 -24.83
N LEU A 97 1.97 10.81 -25.53
CA LEU A 97 0.55 10.81 -25.20
C LEU A 97 -0.22 10.32 -26.43
N ASP A 98 -1.05 9.30 -26.27
CA ASP A 98 -1.83 8.70 -27.35
C ASP A 98 -3.33 8.76 -27.03
N VAL A 99 -4.16 8.84 -28.06
CA VAL A 99 -5.61 8.77 -27.92
C VAL A 99 -6.11 7.50 -28.57
N LYS A 100 -6.74 6.61 -27.80
CA LYS A 100 -7.31 5.39 -28.34
C LYS A 100 -8.63 5.07 -27.68
N GLY A 101 -9.67 4.91 -28.50
CA GLY A 101 -11.01 4.58 -28.02
C GLY A 101 -11.51 5.54 -26.94
N GLY A 102 -11.28 6.86 -27.09
CA GLY A 102 -11.73 7.88 -26.14
C GLY A 102 -10.93 7.98 -24.82
N PHE A 103 -9.82 7.25 -24.70
CA PHE A 103 -8.88 7.37 -23.59
C PHE A 103 -7.65 8.18 -23.99
N LEU A 104 -7.22 9.07 -23.12
CA LEU A 104 -5.89 9.67 -23.16
C LEU A 104 -4.91 8.77 -22.41
N ASN A 105 -4.01 8.15 -23.15
CA ASN A 105 -3.00 7.23 -22.67
C ASN A 105 -1.65 7.94 -22.59
N ILE A 106 -0.95 7.80 -21.47
CA ILE A 106 0.33 8.47 -21.24
C ILE A 106 1.42 7.42 -21.09
N PHE A 107 2.52 7.65 -21.79
CA PHE A 107 3.73 6.84 -21.73
C PHE A 107 4.80 7.68 -21.06
N LEU A 108 5.31 7.20 -19.94
CA LEU A 108 6.38 7.88 -19.21
C LEU A 108 7.72 7.62 -19.91
N ASN A 109 8.61 8.61 -19.85
CA ASN A 109 10.01 8.41 -20.19
C ASN A 109 10.63 7.51 -19.11
N ARG A 110 10.75 6.21 -19.42
CA ARG A 110 11.23 5.19 -18.49
C ARG A 110 12.64 5.45 -17.99
N GLU A 111 13.51 6.01 -18.83
CA GLU A 111 14.88 6.34 -18.43
C GLU A 111 14.87 7.42 -17.36
N ILE A 112 14.24 8.57 -17.64
CA ILE A 112 14.14 9.68 -16.69
C ILE A 112 13.43 9.25 -15.41
N PHE A 113 12.30 8.55 -15.54
CA PHE A 113 11.54 8.05 -14.40
C PHE A 113 12.38 7.12 -13.52
N THR A 114 13.04 6.11 -14.11
CA THR A 114 13.83 5.14 -13.35
C THR A 114 15.07 5.78 -12.74
N THR A 115 15.76 6.67 -13.46
CA THR A 115 16.90 7.41 -12.92
C THR A 115 16.50 8.24 -11.72
N ASN A 116 15.38 8.97 -11.80
CA ASN A 116 14.92 9.79 -10.68
C ASN A 116 14.43 8.93 -9.50
N LEU A 117 13.70 7.84 -9.77
CA LEU A 117 13.28 6.87 -8.75
C LEU A 117 14.47 6.27 -8.01
N MET A 118 15.49 5.80 -8.74
CA MET A 118 16.67 5.20 -8.13
C MET A 118 17.47 6.22 -7.33
N LYS A 119 17.63 7.45 -7.83
CA LYS A 119 18.26 8.54 -7.07
C LYS A 119 17.50 8.83 -5.78
N PHE A 120 16.16 8.86 -5.82
CA PHE A 120 15.35 9.07 -4.63
C PHE A 120 15.53 7.93 -3.62
N ILE A 121 15.31 6.68 -4.04
CA ILE A 121 15.43 5.51 -3.16
C ILE A 121 16.81 5.43 -2.51
N LEU A 122 17.88 5.71 -3.26
CA LEU A 122 19.25 5.64 -2.72
C LEU A 122 19.57 6.74 -1.71
N ASN A 123 18.85 7.86 -1.73
CA ASN A 123 19.05 9.00 -0.83
C ASN A 123 17.99 9.09 0.27
N GLU A 124 16.97 8.23 0.27
CA GLU A 124 15.87 8.24 1.25
C GLU A 124 15.86 6.96 2.09
N PRO A 125 16.50 6.95 3.27
CA PRO A 125 16.57 5.79 4.16
C PRO A 125 15.20 5.28 4.64
N LEU A 126 14.18 6.14 4.63
CA LEU A 126 12.82 5.82 5.04
C LEU A 126 11.91 5.48 3.86
N TYR A 127 12.45 5.19 2.68
CA TYR A 127 11.63 4.71 1.57
C TYR A 127 10.76 3.50 1.99
N GLY A 128 9.48 3.57 1.65
CA GLY A 128 8.42 2.68 2.10
C GLY A 128 7.71 3.08 3.41
N TYR A 129 8.33 3.85 4.31
CA TYR A 129 7.69 4.29 5.55
C TYR A 129 6.65 5.41 5.32
N SER A 130 5.75 5.63 6.28
CA SER A 130 4.75 6.68 6.18
C SER A 130 4.35 7.14 7.58
N THR A 131 3.81 8.35 7.69
CA THR A 131 3.19 8.88 8.92
C THR A 131 1.66 8.95 8.82
N THR A 132 1.07 8.35 7.78
CA THR A 132 -0.38 8.37 7.53
C THR A 132 -1.24 7.84 8.68
N ARG A 133 -0.67 7.06 9.61
CA ARG A 133 -1.37 6.53 10.79
C ARG A 133 -0.73 6.95 12.12
N GLU A 134 0.05 8.03 12.15
CA GLU A 134 0.80 8.46 13.35
C GLU A 134 -0.09 8.75 14.58
N SER A 135 -1.31 9.22 14.36
CA SER A 135 -2.29 9.48 15.41
C SER A 135 -2.98 8.21 15.94
N GLU A 136 -2.80 7.07 15.28
CA GLU A 136 -3.50 5.83 15.61
C GLU A 136 -2.76 4.99 16.66
N ARG A 137 -3.55 4.38 17.55
CA ARG A 137 -3.09 3.34 18.48
C ARG A 137 -3.76 2.03 18.09
N ILE A 138 -2.96 1.06 17.64
CA ILE A 138 -3.47 -0.18 17.08
C ILE A 138 -3.06 -1.33 18.00
N ILE A 139 -4.03 -2.15 18.40
CA ILE A 139 -3.76 -3.42 19.07
C ILE A 139 -3.80 -4.52 18.01
N VAL A 140 -2.72 -5.29 17.91
CA VAL A 140 -2.68 -6.49 17.08
C VAL A 140 -2.56 -7.69 18.01
N GLU A 141 -3.65 -8.41 18.18
CA GLU A 141 -3.64 -9.69 18.90
C GLU A 141 -3.45 -10.82 17.91
N HIS A 142 -2.47 -11.69 18.16
CA HIS A 142 -2.26 -12.87 17.34
C HIS A 142 -1.65 -14.02 18.15
N THR A 143 -1.55 -15.18 17.51
CA THR A 143 -1.12 -16.46 18.10
C THR A 143 -2.10 -17.01 19.12
N SER A 144 -2.33 -16.29 20.23
CA SER A 144 -3.29 -16.56 21.33
C SER A 144 -3.61 -18.04 21.53
N SER A 145 -2.57 -18.88 21.59
CA SER A 145 -2.74 -20.32 21.73
C SER A 145 -3.01 -20.65 23.19
N ASN A 146 -3.95 -21.56 23.42
CA ASN A 146 -4.17 -22.11 24.75
C ASN A 146 -2.86 -22.75 25.27
N PRO A 147 -2.55 -22.61 26.57
CA PRO A 147 -1.33 -23.13 27.17
C PRO A 147 -1.45 -24.63 27.51
N ASN A 148 -2.02 -25.42 26.59
CA ASN A 148 -2.32 -26.84 26.81
C ASN A 148 -1.58 -27.78 25.88
N ALA A 149 -0.91 -27.26 24.85
CA ALA A 149 -0.14 -28.03 23.91
C ALA A 149 0.99 -27.18 23.31
N PRO A 150 2.05 -27.81 22.77
CA PRO A 150 3.04 -27.11 21.96
C PRO A 150 2.39 -26.42 20.74
N LEU A 151 2.99 -25.31 20.30
CA LEU A 151 2.56 -24.64 19.07
C LEU A 151 2.81 -25.54 17.86
N HIS A 152 1.85 -25.55 16.92
CA HIS A 152 1.98 -26.25 15.66
C HIS A 152 1.91 -25.29 14.46
N ILE A 153 2.04 -25.83 13.24
CA ILE A 153 2.06 -25.03 11.99
C ILE A 153 0.81 -24.15 11.82
N GLY A 154 -0.33 -24.55 12.41
CA GLY A 154 -1.55 -23.77 12.40
C GLY A 154 -1.42 -22.47 13.22
N ASN A 155 -0.83 -22.55 14.42
CA ASN A 155 -0.52 -21.35 15.21
C ASN A 155 0.51 -20.47 14.49
N PHE A 156 1.49 -21.08 13.84
CA PHE A 156 2.55 -20.35 13.14
C PHE A 156 1.98 -19.43 12.06
N ARG A 157 1.01 -19.90 11.27
CA ARG A 157 0.32 -19.05 10.27
C ARG A 157 -0.28 -17.79 10.90
N ASN A 158 -0.99 -17.94 12.02
CA ASN A 158 -1.61 -16.80 12.72
C ASN A 158 -0.52 -15.84 13.25
N SER A 159 0.53 -16.39 13.88
CA SER A 159 1.66 -15.62 14.39
C SER A 159 2.33 -14.77 13.30
N VAL A 160 2.59 -15.36 12.14
CA VAL A 160 3.25 -14.67 11.02
C VAL A 160 2.37 -13.57 10.46
N ILE A 161 1.07 -13.85 10.23
CA ILE A 161 0.14 -12.84 9.69
C ILE A 161 0.04 -11.65 10.66
N GLY A 162 -0.13 -11.93 11.96
CA GLY A 162 -0.21 -10.88 12.97
C GLY A 162 1.06 -10.05 13.08
N ASP A 163 2.24 -10.68 13.08
CA ASP A 163 3.52 -9.97 13.15
C ASP A 163 3.75 -9.10 11.90
N VAL A 164 3.43 -9.60 10.70
CA VAL A 164 3.50 -8.81 9.46
C VAL A 164 2.59 -7.60 9.52
N LEU A 165 1.34 -7.76 9.96
CA LEU A 165 0.42 -6.62 10.13
C LEU A 165 0.93 -5.61 11.15
N ALA A 166 1.46 -6.07 12.28
CA ALA A 166 2.06 -5.20 13.28
C ALA A 166 3.24 -4.38 12.72
N ARG A 167 4.11 -5.01 11.91
CA ARG A 167 5.22 -4.33 11.23
C ARG A 167 4.74 -3.32 10.21
N LEU A 168 3.75 -3.67 9.39
CA LEU A 168 3.17 -2.76 8.40
C LEU A 168 2.55 -1.53 9.07
N PHE A 169 1.78 -1.71 10.14
CA PHE A 169 1.20 -0.58 10.87
C PHE A 169 2.26 0.32 11.53
N LYS A 170 3.34 -0.26 12.07
CA LYS A 170 4.49 0.51 12.58
C LYS A 170 5.18 1.29 11.46
N MET A 171 5.36 0.67 10.29
CA MET A 171 5.93 1.29 9.10
C MET A 171 5.07 2.45 8.57
N LEU A 172 3.76 2.41 8.81
CA LEU A 172 2.80 3.51 8.56
C LEU A 172 2.70 4.55 9.70
N GLY A 173 3.57 4.44 10.72
CA GLY A 173 3.70 5.42 11.81
C GLY A 173 2.82 5.15 13.03
N ALA A 174 1.97 4.13 13.01
CA ALA A 174 1.04 3.86 14.10
C ALA A 174 1.75 3.38 15.39
N LYS A 175 1.15 3.72 16.54
CA LYS A 175 1.58 3.17 17.84
C LYS A 175 0.98 1.78 18.02
N VAL A 176 1.73 0.76 17.62
CA VAL A 176 1.27 -0.63 17.64
C VAL A 176 1.60 -1.33 18.95
N ASN A 177 0.60 -1.94 19.58
CA ASN A 177 0.75 -2.82 20.72
C ASN A 177 0.38 -4.26 20.33
N VAL A 178 1.37 -5.14 20.34
CA VAL A 178 1.15 -6.57 20.03
C VAL A 178 0.75 -7.29 21.30
N ARG A 179 -0.35 -8.05 21.24
CA ARG A 179 -0.89 -8.81 22.37
C ARG A 179 -0.91 -10.31 22.08
N TYR A 180 -0.67 -11.07 23.13
CA TYR A 180 -0.86 -12.51 23.17
C TYR A 180 -1.86 -12.79 24.28
N TYR A 181 -3.05 -13.28 23.94
CA TYR A 181 -4.02 -13.69 24.95
C TYR A 181 -3.72 -15.10 25.43
N VAL A 182 -3.58 -15.28 26.74
CA VAL A 182 -3.41 -16.58 27.39
C VAL A 182 -4.72 -16.97 28.05
N ASN A 183 -5.31 -18.07 27.61
CA ASN A 183 -6.50 -18.65 28.25
C ASN A 183 -6.11 -19.81 29.17
N ASP A 184 -5.71 -19.49 30.39
CA ASP A 184 -5.34 -20.45 31.43
C ASP A 184 -6.54 -21.01 32.22
N LEU A 185 -7.74 -20.46 32.02
CA LEU A 185 -8.98 -20.93 32.66
C LEU A 185 -9.86 -21.78 31.72
N GLY A 186 -9.35 -22.13 30.53
CA GLY A 186 -10.07 -22.93 29.56
C GLY A 186 -10.36 -24.36 30.06
N LYS A 187 -11.46 -24.96 29.59
CA LYS A 187 -11.84 -26.36 29.91
C LYS A 187 -10.74 -27.38 29.64
N GLN A 188 -9.82 -27.11 28.70
CA GLN A 188 -8.70 -27.99 28.36
C GLN A 188 -7.56 -27.92 29.40
N VAL A 189 -7.45 -26.83 30.15
CA VAL A 189 -6.39 -26.64 31.14
C VAL A 189 -6.66 -27.46 32.41
N ALA A 190 -7.94 -27.60 32.81
CA ALA A 190 -8.29 -28.37 34.00
C ALA A 190 -7.84 -29.86 33.92
N PRO A 191 -8.16 -30.63 32.85
CA PRO A 191 -7.63 -31.99 32.68
C PRO A 191 -6.11 -32.06 32.63
N LEU A 192 -5.45 -31.06 32.02
CA LEU A 192 -3.99 -30.98 31.96
C LEU A 192 -3.37 -30.85 33.36
N ILE A 193 -3.92 -29.97 34.21
CA ILE A 193 -3.44 -29.78 35.58
C ILE A 193 -3.68 -31.04 36.42
N ILE A 194 -4.87 -31.65 36.31
CA ILE A 194 -5.19 -32.91 36.99
C ILE A 194 -4.21 -34.00 36.57
N GLY A 195 -3.99 -34.16 35.26
CA GLY A 195 -3.04 -35.13 34.71
C GLY A 195 -1.61 -34.88 35.21
N TYR A 196 -1.14 -33.63 35.20
CA TYR A 196 0.17 -33.24 35.72
C TYR A 196 0.34 -33.64 37.19
N HIS A 197 -0.66 -33.36 38.04
CA HIS A 197 -0.60 -33.67 39.46
C HIS A 197 -0.58 -35.19 39.72
N LEU A 198 -1.46 -35.94 39.06
CA LEU A 198 -1.56 -37.40 39.21
C LEU A 198 -0.32 -38.13 38.68
N LEU A 199 0.23 -37.70 37.54
CA LEU A 199 1.44 -38.29 36.99
C LEU A 199 2.65 -38.01 37.90
N LYS A 200 2.76 -36.77 38.39
CA LYS A 200 3.83 -36.40 39.33
C LYS A 200 3.77 -37.17 40.64
N SER A 201 2.57 -37.37 41.22
CA SER A 201 2.42 -38.18 42.45
C SER A 201 2.78 -39.66 42.24
N ASN A 202 2.68 -40.16 41.02
CA ASN A 202 3.06 -41.52 40.64
C ASN A 202 4.52 -41.65 40.16
N GLY A 203 5.36 -40.63 40.39
CA GLY A 203 6.79 -40.66 40.07
C GLY A 203 7.14 -40.34 38.62
N PHE A 204 6.20 -39.83 37.81
CA PHE A 204 6.49 -39.37 36.46
C PHE A 204 6.97 -37.91 36.47
N HIS A 205 8.00 -37.62 35.67
CA HIS A 205 8.56 -36.29 35.52
C HIS A 205 8.23 -35.69 34.15
N ALA A 206 8.13 -34.36 34.07
CA ALA A 206 7.55 -33.63 32.93
C ALA A 206 8.28 -33.83 31.58
N ASP A 207 9.48 -34.39 31.57
CA ASP A 207 10.28 -34.65 30.36
C ASP A 207 10.26 -36.13 29.92
N CYS A 208 9.50 -36.99 30.59
CA CYS A 208 9.33 -38.38 30.18
C CYS A 208 8.24 -38.50 29.09
N LYS A 209 8.61 -38.96 27.89
CA LYS A 209 7.61 -39.42 26.90
C LYS A 209 6.84 -40.61 27.48
N ILE A 210 5.54 -40.45 27.70
CA ILE A 210 4.65 -41.46 28.27
C ILE A 210 4.66 -42.76 27.42
N ASP A 211 4.77 -42.60 26.10
CA ASP A 211 4.82 -43.68 25.12
C ASP A 211 5.99 -44.67 25.35
N VAL A 212 7.10 -44.21 25.94
CA VAL A 212 8.30 -45.02 26.19
C VAL A 212 8.14 -45.95 27.41
N VAL A 213 7.17 -45.66 28.28
CA VAL A 213 6.96 -46.42 29.53
C VAL A 213 5.87 -47.49 29.36
N LEU A 214 4.88 -47.25 28.51
CA LEU A 214 3.77 -48.19 28.29
C LEU A 214 4.17 -49.42 27.45
N ASP A 215 5.31 -49.36 26.76
CA ASP A 215 5.90 -50.48 26.00
C ASP A 215 6.76 -51.43 26.86
N LYS A 216 6.88 -51.17 28.17
CA LYS A 216 7.52 -52.09 29.12
C LYS A 216 6.50 -53.02 29.77
N LYS A 217 5.88 -53.90 28.98
CA LYS A 217 5.21 -55.11 29.46
C LYS A 217 5.58 -56.30 28.59
#